data_AF-A0AAD7B3W8-F1
#
_entry.id   AF-A0AAD7B3W8-F1
#
_cell.length_a   1.000
_cell.length_b   1.000
_cell.length_c   1.000
_cell.angle_alpha   90.00
_cell.angle_beta   90.00
_cell.angle_gamma   90.00
#
_symmetry.space_group_name_H-M   'P 1'
#
loop_
_entity.id
_entity.type
_entity.pdbx_description
1 polymer ?
#
loop_
_entity_poly.entity_id
_entity_poly.type
_entity_poly.pdbx_seq_one_letter_code
_entity_poly.pdbx_strand_id
1 'polypeptide(L)'
;MILSEAPPEILCRILLLSDPQTILICSSVLRTWKQTIAGSSQLQCELELWKAGLVCGFPSFIPMADKRQALDKYLRAWQKLEWRSKSAIDLPALHTAKGRALVAGIFTFQENGSNIYTITLQQDTRVTKHVLGIDPDAYVRLTIDPTQDLLAVVYSSTPGSESFTLALRSL
;
A
#
# COMPACT_ATOMS: atom_id res chain seq x y z
N MET A 1 16.80 30.25 25.51
CA MET A 1 17.51 29.71 24.33
C MET A 1 16.62 29.93 23.12
N ILE A 2 17.05 30.73 22.15
CA ILE A 2 16.22 31.06 20.99
C ILE A 2 16.47 29.98 19.94
N LEU A 3 15.43 29.22 19.57
CA LEU A 3 15.53 28.13 18.58
C LEU A 3 16.13 28.58 17.24
N SER A 4 16.02 29.86 16.88
CA SER A 4 16.59 30.42 15.66
C SER A 4 18.12 30.47 15.63
N GLU A 5 18.79 30.30 16.76
CA GLU A 5 20.26 30.28 16.88
C GLU A 5 20.82 28.85 16.92
N ALA A 6 19.96 27.83 16.90
CA ALA A 6 20.39 26.45 16.95
C ALA A 6 21.12 26.06 15.64
N PRO A 7 22.13 25.16 15.71
CA PRO A 7 22.78 24.64 14.53
C PRO A 7 21.80 23.95 13.56
N PRO A 8 22.05 23.99 12.24
CA PRO A 8 21.17 23.39 11.22
C PRO A 8 20.85 21.91 11.49
N GLU A 9 21.79 21.15 12.05
CA GLU A 9 21.63 19.73 12.39
C GLU A 9 20.60 19.52 13.49
N ILE A 10 20.61 20.40 14.50
CA ILE A 10 19.65 20.36 15.62
C ILE A 10 18.28 20.78 15.11
N LEU A 11 18.21 21.83 14.30
CA LEU A 11 16.97 22.25 13.65
C LEU A 11 16.39 21.13 12.77
N CYS A 12 17.23 20.43 12.00
CA CYS A 12 16.79 19.28 11.22
C CYS A 12 16.16 18.20 12.09
N ARG A 13 16.80 17.83 13.19
CA ARG A 13 16.28 16.81 14.11
C ARG A 13 14.95 17.21 14.72
N ILE A 14 14.80 18.47 15.13
CA ILE A 14 13.54 18.98 15.69
C ILE A 14 12.43 18.94 14.64
N LEU A 15 12.72 19.39 13.42
CA LEU A 15 11.77 19.37 12.31
C LEU A 15 11.36 17.94 11.91
N LEU A 16 12.28 16.98 11.96
CA LEU A 16 11.98 15.57 11.69
C LEU A 16 11.06 14.91 12.73
N LEU A 17 10.93 15.49 13.92
CA LEU A 17 9.96 15.05 14.93
C LEU A 17 8.58 15.69 14.75
N SER A 18 8.46 16.66 13.83
CA SER A 18 7.21 17.36 13.54
C SER A 18 6.53 16.73 12.33
N ASP A 19 5.21 16.91 12.23
CA ASP A 19 4.48 16.48 11.04
C ASP A 19 4.84 17.35 9.82
N PRO A 20 4.69 16.83 8.58
CA PRO A 20 5.01 17.55 7.35
C PRO A 20 4.31 18.91 7.20
N GLN A 21 3.09 19.08 7.70
CA GLN A 21 2.36 20.34 7.64
C GLN A 21 3.02 21.40 8.53
N THR A 22 3.41 21.02 9.74
CA THR A 22 4.19 21.87 10.64
C THR A 22 5.53 22.29 10.01
N ILE A 23 6.25 21.37 9.37
CA ILE A 23 7.51 21.68 8.68
C ILE A 23 7.30 22.75 7.59
N LEU A 24 6.24 22.65 6.80
CA LEU A 24 5.90 23.63 5.76
C LEU A 24 5.58 25.00 6.36
N ILE A 25 4.81 25.05 7.45
CA ILE A 25 4.53 26.30 8.17
C ILE A 25 5.84 26.92 8.65
N CYS A 26 6.69 26.14 9.30
CA CYS A 26 7.98 26.60 9.79
C CYS A 26 8.89 27.15 8.67
N SER A 27 8.82 26.60 7.46
CA SER A 27 9.54 27.13 6.29
C SER A 27 9.12 28.54 5.88
N SER A 28 7.92 28.98 6.28
CA SER A 28 7.38 30.31 6.01
C SER A 28 7.70 31.34 7.11
N VAL A 29 8.12 30.89 8.29
CA VAL A 29 8.34 31.76 9.47
C VAL A 29 9.72 32.42 9.44
N LEU A 30 10.79 31.65 9.17
CA LEU A 30 12.18 32.14 9.20
C LEU A 30 12.98 31.68 7.97
N ARG A 31 13.81 32.58 7.43
CA ARG A 31 14.71 32.26 6.31
C ARG A 31 15.70 31.14 6.65
N THR A 32 16.22 31.13 7.87
CA THR A 32 17.14 30.08 8.35
C THR A 32 16.48 28.71 8.28
N TRP A 33 15.23 28.60 8.75
CA TRP A 33 14.48 27.35 8.75
C TRP A 33 14.18 26.89 7.32
N LYS A 34 13.79 27.82 6.44
CA LYS A 34 13.63 27.55 5.01
C LYS A 34 14.91 26.99 4.39
N GLN A 35 16.06 27.57 4.69
CA GLN A 35 17.36 27.11 4.19
C GLN A 35 17.73 25.74 4.75
N THR A 36 17.51 25.50 6.05
CA THR A 36 17.74 24.19 6.68
C THR A 36 16.87 23.11 6.05
N ILE A 37 15.58 23.38 5.84
CA ILE A 37 14.66 22.45 5.17
C ILE A 37 15.09 22.20 3.73
N ALA A 38 15.49 23.23 2.99
CA ALA A 38 15.96 23.10 1.61
C ALA A 38 17.30 22.32 1.50
N GLY A 39 18.19 22.48 2.49
CA GLY A 39 19.50 21.82 2.52
C GLY A 39 19.48 20.38 3.02
N SER A 40 18.42 19.95 3.72
CA SER A 40 18.31 18.61 4.26
C SER A 40 17.61 17.66 3.30
N SER A 41 18.36 16.71 2.74
CA SER A 41 17.80 15.66 1.87
C SER A 41 16.76 14.80 2.58
N GLN A 42 16.88 14.62 3.90
CA GLN A 42 15.94 13.86 4.71
C GLN A 42 14.60 14.60 4.85
N LEU A 43 14.62 15.89 5.22
CA LEU A 43 13.39 16.70 5.31
C LEU A 43 12.71 16.83 3.94
N GLN A 44 13.47 17.05 2.88
CA GLN A 44 12.94 17.09 1.51
C GLN A 44 12.29 15.76 1.11
N CYS A 45 12.93 14.63 1.42
CA CYS A 45 12.36 13.31 1.14
C CYS A 45 11.05 13.08 1.89
N GLU A 46 10.97 13.47 3.16
CA GLU A 46 9.76 13.33 3.98
C GLU A 46 8.60 14.16 3.42
N LEU A 47 8.87 15.41 3.02
CA LEU A 47 7.87 16.29 2.40
C LEU A 47 7.36 15.75 1.06
N GLU A 48 8.25 15.21 0.21
CA GLU A 48 7.84 14.62 -1.07
C GLU A 48 7.04 13.33 -0.89
N LEU A 49 7.38 12.50 0.09
CA LEU A 49 6.61 11.31 0.44
C LEU A 49 5.21 11.71 0.93
N TRP A 50 5.13 12.67 1.85
CA TRP A 50 3.85 13.18 2.36
C TRP A 50 2.97 13.76 1.24
N LYS A 51 3.56 14.54 0.32
CA LYS A 51 2.85 15.08 -0.84
C LYS A 51 2.29 13.97 -1.76
N ALA A 52 2.99 12.85 -1.85
CA ALA A 52 2.54 11.67 -2.59
C ALA A 52 1.53 10.79 -1.82
N GLY A 53 1.20 11.14 -0.58
CA GLY A 53 0.37 10.29 0.29
C GLY A 53 1.09 9.01 0.75
N LEU A 54 2.42 9.02 0.73
CA LEU A 54 3.28 7.89 1.12
C LEU A 54 3.96 8.18 2.46
N VAL A 55 4.34 7.12 3.15
CA VAL A 55 5.10 7.21 4.40
C VAL A 55 6.48 6.61 4.18
N CYS A 56 7.52 7.22 4.75
CA CYS A 56 8.84 6.61 4.74
C CYS A 56 8.79 5.31 5.54
N GLY A 57 8.98 4.17 4.85
CA GLY A 57 9.00 2.87 5.49
C GLY A 57 10.17 2.70 6.47
N PHE A 58 10.35 1.47 6.95
CA PHE A 58 11.40 1.13 7.91
C PHE A 58 12.79 1.66 7.54
N PRO A 59 13.65 1.93 8.55
CA PRO A 59 15.01 2.39 8.31
C PRO A 59 15.72 1.44 7.34
N SER A 60 16.15 2.00 6.21
CA SER A 60 16.87 1.26 5.18
C SER A 60 18.24 1.90 5.00
N PHE A 61 19.25 1.12 4.66
CA PHE A 61 20.60 1.60 4.35
C PHE A 61 20.68 2.46 3.07
N ILE A 62 19.57 2.61 2.34
CA ILE A 62 19.49 3.44 1.14
C ILE A 62 19.60 4.93 1.52
N PRO A 63 20.58 5.67 0.96
CA PRO A 63 20.70 7.12 1.13
C PRO A 63 19.41 7.86 0.79
N MET A 64 19.10 8.94 1.52
CA MET A 64 17.87 9.72 1.29
C MET A 64 17.78 10.32 -0.13
N ALA A 65 18.92 10.64 -0.75
CA ALA A 65 18.98 11.10 -2.13
C ALA A 65 18.49 10.02 -3.11
N ASP A 66 18.93 8.78 -2.91
CA ASP A 66 18.53 7.63 -3.73
C ASP A 66 17.05 7.28 -3.51
N LYS A 67 16.56 7.40 -2.27
CA LYS A 67 15.12 7.27 -1.98
C LYS A 67 14.28 8.29 -2.74
N ARG A 68 14.72 9.54 -2.78
CA ARG A 68 14.03 10.61 -3.50
C ARG A 68 14.04 10.35 -5.02
N GLN A 69 15.16 9.90 -5.58
CA GLN A 69 15.22 9.50 -6.98
C GLN A 69 14.29 8.32 -7.29
N ALA A 70 14.25 7.32 -6.39
CA ALA A 70 13.35 6.19 -6.51
C ALA A 70 11.88 6.62 -6.45
N LEU A 71 11.52 7.57 -5.58
CA LEU A 71 10.18 8.14 -5.49
C LEU A 71 9.78 8.87 -6.78
N ASP A 72 10.64 9.73 -7.32
CA ASP A 72 10.36 10.43 -8.59
C ASP A 72 10.16 9.44 -9.74
N LYS A 73 11.01 8.40 -9.83
CA LYS A 73 10.85 7.32 -10.80
C LYS A 73 9.52 6.58 -10.60
N TYR A 74 9.15 6.27 -9.37
CA TYR A 74 7.90 5.60 -9.02
C TYR A 74 6.69 6.44 -9.44
N LEU A 75 6.66 7.72 -9.08
CA LEU A 75 5.54 8.63 -9.39
C LEU A 75 5.36 8.81 -10.90
N ARG A 76 6.46 8.97 -11.64
CA ARG A 76 6.42 9.05 -13.10
C ARG A 76 5.88 7.77 -13.73
N ALA A 77 6.32 6.62 -13.24
CA ALA A 77 5.84 5.34 -13.74
C ALA A 77 4.33 5.19 -13.55
N TRP A 78 3.78 5.63 -12.41
CA TRP A 78 2.33 5.65 -12.19
C TRP A 78 1.59 6.65 -13.08
N GLN A 79 2.11 7.86 -13.24
CA GLN A 79 1.50 8.89 -14.08
C GLN A 79 1.45 8.49 -15.56
N LYS A 80 2.47 7.75 -16.03
CA LYS A 80 2.61 7.35 -17.43
C LYS A 80 2.20 5.90 -17.71
N LEU A 81 1.77 5.16 -16.68
CA LEU A 81 1.48 3.72 -16.76
C LEU A 81 2.66 2.92 -17.35
N GLU A 82 3.90 3.26 -16.93
CA GLU A 82 5.11 2.55 -17.35
C GLU A 82 5.20 1.21 -16.61
N TRP A 83 4.86 0.14 -17.32
CA TRP A 83 4.93 -1.22 -16.80
C TRP A 83 6.37 -1.66 -16.56
N ARG A 84 6.68 -2.14 -15.34
CA ARG A 84 8.00 -2.71 -15.02
C ARG A 84 8.19 -4.11 -15.63
N SER A 85 7.12 -4.89 -15.70
CA SER A 85 7.08 -6.19 -16.37
C SER A 85 5.63 -6.52 -16.75
N LYS A 86 5.45 -7.53 -17.60
CA LYS A 86 4.15 -8.08 -17.97
C LYS A 86 4.23 -9.60 -17.88
N SER A 87 3.28 -10.21 -17.20
CA SER A 87 3.14 -11.66 -17.09
C SER A 87 1.72 -12.05 -17.48
N ALA A 88 1.58 -13.04 -18.35
CA ALA A 88 0.30 -13.68 -18.61
C ALA A 88 0.08 -14.78 -17.57
N ILE A 89 -1.14 -14.85 -17.03
CA ILE A 89 -1.54 -15.89 -16.08
C ILE A 89 -2.82 -16.51 -16.62
N ASP A 90 -2.81 -17.83 -16.81
CA ASP A 90 -4.01 -18.54 -17.24
C ASP A 90 -4.97 -18.71 -16.06
N LEU A 91 -6.03 -17.91 -16.12
CA LEU A 91 -7.14 -17.91 -15.17
C LEU A 91 -8.38 -18.41 -15.90
N PRO A 92 -8.66 -19.73 -15.85
CA PRO A 92 -9.91 -20.25 -16.38
C PRO A 92 -11.09 -19.50 -15.74
N ALA A 93 -12.10 -19.21 -16.56
CA ALA A 93 -13.34 -18.57 -16.12
C ALA A 93 -13.22 -17.18 -15.44
N LEU A 94 -12.10 -16.45 -15.58
CA LEU A 94 -12.02 -15.08 -15.03
C LEU A 94 -13.14 -14.17 -15.57
N HIS A 95 -13.58 -14.39 -16.80
CA HIS A 95 -14.66 -13.64 -17.42
C HIS A 95 -16.03 -13.87 -16.76
N THR A 96 -16.27 -15.05 -16.17
CA THR A 96 -17.50 -15.38 -15.40
C THR A 96 -17.30 -15.28 -13.89
N ALA A 97 -16.07 -15.00 -13.44
CA ALA A 97 -15.72 -15.01 -12.03
C ALA A 97 -16.43 -13.91 -11.22
N LYS A 98 -16.89 -14.28 -10.02
CA LYS A 98 -17.52 -13.39 -9.03
C LYS A 98 -16.59 -13.14 -7.85
N GLY A 99 -16.94 -12.16 -7.00
CA GLY A 99 -16.26 -11.88 -5.73
C GLY A 99 -14.77 -11.60 -5.87
N ARG A 100 -14.40 -10.64 -6.73
CA ARG A 100 -13.00 -10.30 -6.99
C ARG A 100 -12.50 -9.30 -5.96
N ALA A 101 -11.32 -9.55 -5.40
CA ALA A 101 -10.65 -8.62 -4.50
C ALA A 101 -9.13 -8.63 -4.75
N LEU A 102 -8.52 -7.44 -4.85
CA LEU A 102 -7.07 -7.26 -4.82
C LEU A 102 -6.71 -6.45 -3.58
N VAL A 103 -6.07 -7.08 -2.60
CA VAL A 103 -5.68 -6.42 -1.35
C VAL A 103 -4.27 -6.86 -0.98
N ALA A 104 -3.38 -5.90 -0.70
CA ALA A 104 -2.00 -6.14 -0.26
C ALA A 104 -1.22 -7.19 -1.11
N GLY A 105 -1.39 -7.13 -2.44
CA GLY A 105 -0.71 -8.04 -3.37
C GLY A 105 -1.37 -9.41 -3.51
N ILE A 106 -2.49 -9.68 -2.84
CA ILE A 106 -3.25 -10.90 -2.98
C ILE A 106 -4.49 -10.62 -3.83
N PHE A 107 -4.57 -11.24 -5.00
CA PHE A 107 -5.76 -11.22 -5.85
C PHE A 107 -6.56 -12.50 -5.65
N THR A 108 -7.82 -12.36 -5.26
CA THR A 108 -8.74 -13.48 -5.05
C THR A 108 -9.95 -13.35 -5.96
N PHE A 109 -10.46 -14.49 -6.44
CA PHE A 109 -11.70 -14.56 -7.20
C PHE A 109 -12.30 -15.96 -7.12
N GLN A 110 -13.60 -16.09 -7.43
CA GLN A 110 -14.28 -17.38 -7.50
C GLN A 110 -14.63 -17.77 -8.93
N GLU A 111 -14.37 -19.03 -9.27
CA GLU A 111 -14.89 -19.67 -10.48
C GLU A 111 -16.23 -20.36 -10.19
N ASN A 112 -17.28 -19.95 -10.90
CA ASN A 112 -18.55 -20.67 -11.08
C ASN A 112 -19.14 -21.37 -9.83
N GLY A 113 -19.10 -20.74 -8.65
CA GLY A 113 -19.69 -21.31 -7.44
C GLY A 113 -18.72 -22.11 -6.58
N SER A 114 -17.73 -22.78 -7.16
CA SER A 114 -17.05 -23.91 -6.52
C SER A 114 -15.64 -23.63 -6.00
N ASN A 115 -14.80 -22.91 -6.73
CA ASN A 115 -13.39 -22.73 -6.35
C ASN A 115 -13.04 -21.27 -6.10
N ILE A 116 -12.32 -21.00 -5.01
CA ILE A 116 -11.66 -19.71 -4.81
C ILE A 116 -10.19 -19.83 -5.23
N TYR A 117 -9.81 -18.98 -6.16
CA TYR A 117 -8.45 -18.83 -6.62
C TYR A 117 -7.80 -17.65 -5.91
N THR A 118 -6.57 -17.87 -5.46
CA THR A 118 -5.73 -16.84 -4.87
C THR A 118 -4.45 -16.72 -5.68
N ILE A 119 -4.08 -15.49 -6.02
CA ILE A 119 -2.86 -15.15 -6.74
C ILE A 119 -2.07 -14.18 -5.88
N THR A 120 -0.87 -14.58 -5.51
CA THR A 120 0.06 -13.72 -4.77
C THR A 120 0.98 -13.01 -5.76
N LEU A 121 0.93 -11.68 -5.75
CA LEU A 121 1.79 -10.78 -6.51
C LEU A 121 3.02 -10.46 -5.65
N GLN A 122 4.17 -11.04 -6.01
CA GLN A 122 5.43 -10.76 -5.34
C GLN A 122 6.06 -9.46 -5.88
N GLN A 123 6.88 -8.80 -5.07
CA GLN A 123 7.54 -7.53 -5.42
C GLN A 123 8.46 -7.61 -6.65
N ASP A 124 8.94 -8.81 -6.97
CA ASP A 124 9.75 -9.10 -8.14
C ASP A 124 8.94 -9.58 -9.34
N THR A 125 7.62 -9.37 -9.29
CA THR A 125 6.66 -9.70 -10.35
C THR A 125 6.49 -11.19 -10.61
N ARG A 126 6.99 -12.04 -9.70
CA ARG A 126 6.58 -13.44 -9.65
C ARG A 126 5.15 -13.53 -9.16
N VAL A 127 4.47 -14.53 -9.72
CA VAL A 127 3.07 -14.80 -9.48
C VAL A 127 2.98 -16.23 -8.99
N THR A 128 2.39 -16.44 -7.82
CA THR A 128 2.10 -17.77 -7.31
C THR A 128 0.59 -17.96 -7.25
N LYS A 129 0.10 -19.06 -7.82
CA LYS A 129 -1.32 -19.42 -7.84
C LYS A 129 -1.61 -20.50 -6.80
N HIS A 130 -2.62 -20.25 -5.98
CA HIS A 130 -3.16 -21.18 -5.02
C HIS A 130 -4.65 -21.41 -5.31
N VAL A 131 -5.11 -22.65 -5.14
CA VAL A 131 -6.52 -23.03 -5.33
C VAL A 131 -7.06 -23.50 -4.00
N LEU A 132 -8.14 -22.88 -3.54
CA LEU A 132 -8.87 -23.23 -2.35
C LEU A 132 -10.21 -23.82 -2.79
N GLY A 133 -10.40 -25.12 -2.54
CA GLY A 133 -11.71 -25.76 -2.71
C GLY A 133 -12.65 -25.30 -1.61
N ILE A 134 -13.82 -24.77 -1.98
CA ILE A 134 -14.89 -24.38 -1.07
C ILE A 134 -16.17 -25.09 -1.52
N ASP A 135 -17.09 -25.35 -0.58
CA ASP A 135 -18.36 -25.99 -0.89
C ASP A 135 -19.22 -25.07 -1.79
N PRO A 136 -19.78 -25.51 -2.93
CA PRO A 136 -20.18 -24.62 -4.02
C PRO A 136 -21.43 -23.77 -3.81
N ASP A 137 -22.13 -23.88 -2.68
CA ASP A 137 -23.48 -23.32 -2.58
C ASP A 137 -23.56 -22.13 -1.61
N ALA A 138 -23.83 -20.96 -2.22
CA ALA A 138 -24.41 -19.76 -1.63
C ALA A 138 -23.49 -18.82 -0.82
N TYR A 139 -22.39 -18.32 -1.40
CA TYR A 139 -21.73 -17.13 -0.86
C TYR A 139 -22.14 -15.81 -1.57
N VAL A 140 -22.34 -14.76 -0.76
CA VAL A 140 -22.75 -13.41 -1.15
C VAL A 140 -21.54 -12.50 -1.35
N ARG A 141 -20.51 -12.64 -0.49
CA ARG A 141 -19.34 -11.78 -0.52
C ARG A 141 -18.06 -12.50 -0.10
N LEU A 142 -16.97 -12.14 -0.79
CA LEU A 142 -15.60 -12.49 -0.44
C LEU A 142 -14.86 -11.23 0.02
N THR A 143 -14.12 -11.32 1.12
CA THR A 143 -13.19 -10.27 1.54
C THR A 143 -11.97 -10.87 2.21
N ILE A 144 -10.88 -10.13 2.24
CA ILE A 144 -9.60 -10.56 2.77
C ILE A 144 -8.98 -9.40 3.55
N ASP A 145 -8.38 -9.72 4.69
CA ASP A 145 -7.48 -8.83 5.43
C ASP A 145 -6.12 -9.51 5.57
N PRO A 146 -5.19 -9.26 4.61
CA PRO A 146 -3.86 -9.83 4.65
C PRO A 146 -3.04 -9.42 5.88
N THR A 147 -3.40 -8.32 6.57
CA THR A 147 -2.67 -7.89 7.78
C THR A 147 -2.98 -8.78 8.98
N GLN A 148 -4.13 -9.45 8.97
CA GLN A 148 -4.56 -10.40 9.98
C GLN A 148 -4.52 -11.85 9.48
N ASP A 149 -3.92 -12.07 8.29
CA ASP A 149 -3.90 -13.36 7.63
C ASP A 149 -5.31 -13.96 7.43
N LEU A 150 -6.32 -13.11 7.27
CA LEU A 150 -7.73 -13.50 7.35
C LEU A 150 -8.41 -13.53 5.98
N LEU A 151 -8.99 -14.67 5.63
CA LEU A 151 -9.96 -14.81 4.54
C LEU A 151 -11.37 -14.96 5.12
N ALA A 152 -12.29 -14.12 4.67
CA ALA A 152 -13.68 -14.12 5.12
C ALA A 152 -14.64 -14.38 3.94
N VAL A 153 -15.46 -15.41 4.09
CA VAL A 153 -16.50 -15.79 3.12
C VAL A 153 -17.86 -15.65 3.81
N VAL A 154 -18.73 -14.84 3.21
CA VAL A 154 -20.09 -14.58 3.72
C VAL A 154 -21.09 -15.38 2.91
N TYR A 155 -21.83 -16.28 3.56
CA TYR A 155 -22.87 -17.11 2.97
C TYR A 155 -24.26 -16.55 3.25
N SER A 156 -25.17 -16.65 2.27
CA SER A 156 -26.62 -16.48 2.53
C SER A 156 -27.19 -17.84 2.89
N SER A 157 -27.73 -17.96 4.09
CA SER A 157 -28.42 -19.18 4.54
C SER A 157 -29.66 -19.48 3.71
N THR A 158 -30.30 -18.46 3.11
CA THR A 158 -31.43 -18.56 2.16
C THR A 158 -31.59 -17.28 1.32
N PRO A 159 -32.13 -17.35 0.09
CA PRO A 159 -32.47 -16.16 -0.70
C PRO A 159 -33.54 -15.32 0.02
N GLY A 160 -33.23 -14.06 0.37
CA GLY A 160 -34.16 -13.14 1.04
C GLY A 160 -34.10 -13.12 2.57
N SER A 161 -33.21 -13.91 3.19
CA SER A 161 -32.93 -13.86 4.62
C SER A 161 -31.92 -12.75 4.95
N GLU A 162 -32.14 -12.01 6.05
CA GLU A 162 -31.16 -11.06 6.62
C GLU A 162 -30.04 -11.76 7.41
N SER A 163 -30.12 -13.08 7.59
CA SER A 163 -29.10 -13.87 8.28
C SER A 163 -28.00 -14.34 7.32
N PHE A 164 -26.75 -14.14 7.72
CA PHE A 164 -25.57 -14.54 6.97
C PHE A 164 -24.66 -15.41 7.84
N THR A 165 -24.04 -16.41 7.23
CA THR A 165 -22.99 -17.21 7.89
C THR A 165 -21.63 -16.65 7.47
N LEU A 166 -20.74 -16.41 8.43
CA LEU A 166 -19.38 -15.95 8.17
C LEU A 166 -18.41 -17.12 8.40
N ALA A 167 -17.78 -17.63 7.35
CA ALA A 167 -16.62 -18.50 7.50
C ALA A 167 -15.35 -17.67 7.48
N LEU A 168 -14.53 -17.85 8.51
CA LEU A 168 -13.22 -17.23 8.66
C LEU A 168 -12.15 -18.31 8.51
N ARG A 169 -11.08 -17.97 7.82
CA ARG A 169 -9.91 -18.83 7.67
C ARG A 169 -8.63 -18.00 7.81
N SER A 170 -7.69 -18.51 8.61
CA SER A 170 -6.29 -18.07 8.59
C SER A 170 -5.56 -18.80 7.45
N LEU A 171 -4.69 -18.13 6.71
CA LEU A 171 -3.98 -18.68 5.53
C LEU A 171 -2.64 -19.36 5.88
#